data_AF-A0A6N8XIT8-F1
#
_entry.id   AF-A0A6N8XIT8-F1
#
_cell.length_a   1.000
_cell.length_b   1.000
_cell.length_c   1.000
_cell.angle_alpha   90.00
_cell.angle_beta   90.00
_cell.angle_gamma   90.00
#
_symmetry.space_group_name_H-M   'P 1'
#
loop_
_entity.id
_entity.type
_entity.pdbx_description
1 polymer ?
#
loop_
_entity_poly.entity_id
_entity_poly.type
_entity_poly.pdbx_seq_one_letter_code
_entity_poly.pdbx_strand_id
1 'polypeptide(L)'
;LLAEAGWQMRDGVLIGAGGEPFTIEFLSRVPAEQRRLLPYVDALTALGIESLIRVVEGAQYANRLRNRDYDAFIRIGDFGLPPWELHLAFHSQAVDAPLSFNHAGISHPAVDALVDAAKAASTLDSMAAACRALDRVLLWSFYQIPLDAVDDPHLVYWDKFGRPQREAEATYLSPFPDGWWYDEAKAARIEIAN
;
A
#
# COMPACT_ATOMS: atom_id res chain seq x y z
N LEU A 1 -19.49 -12.09 -11.83
CA LEU A 1 -18.95 -11.96 -10.46
C LEU A 1 -20.01 -11.64 -9.41
N LEU A 2 -20.47 -10.40 -9.22
CA LEU A 2 -21.43 -10.07 -8.14
C LEU A 2 -22.73 -10.89 -8.21
N ALA A 3 -23.31 -11.02 -9.41
CA ALA A 3 -24.48 -11.86 -9.63
C ALA A 3 -24.24 -13.36 -9.36
N GLU A 4 -23.06 -13.87 -9.73
CA GLU A 4 -22.66 -15.26 -9.43
C GLU A 4 -22.49 -15.49 -7.92
N ALA A 5 -22.09 -14.45 -7.19
CA ALA A 5 -22.01 -14.44 -5.73
C ALA A 5 -23.37 -14.22 -5.03
N GLY A 6 -24.48 -14.13 -5.78
CA GLY A 6 -25.82 -14.03 -5.24
C GLY A 6 -26.33 -12.59 -5.00
N TRP A 7 -25.60 -11.58 -5.44
CA TRP A 7 -26.03 -10.18 -5.34
C TRP A 7 -26.87 -9.76 -6.55
N GLN A 8 -27.96 -9.05 -6.31
CA GLN A 8 -28.87 -8.61 -7.37
C GLN A 8 -29.17 -7.12 -7.26
N MET A 9 -29.24 -6.46 -8.41
CA MET A 9 -29.66 -5.06 -8.48
C MET A 9 -31.19 -4.97 -8.34
N ARG A 10 -31.66 -4.18 -7.38
CA ARG A 10 -33.07 -3.85 -7.19
C ARG A 10 -33.20 -2.36 -6.91
N ASP A 11 -33.95 -1.66 -7.76
CA ASP A 11 -34.21 -0.21 -7.63
C ASP A 11 -32.94 0.65 -7.48
N GLY A 12 -31.86 0.25 -8.16
CA GLY A 12 -30.56 0.95 -8.11
C GLY A 12 -29.68 0.59 -6.90
N VAL A 13 -30.10 -0.34 -6.06
CA VAL A 13 -29.34 -0.83 -4.90
C VAL A 13 -28.95 -2.29 -5.10
N LEU A 14 -27.71 -2.62 -4.74
CA LEU A 14 -27.21 -3.99 -4.75
C LEU A 14 -27.69 -4.70 -3.48
N ILE A 15 -28.53 -5.73 -3.65
CA ILE A 15 -29.19 -6.45 -2.56
C ILE A 15 -28.67 -7.89 -2.49
N GLY A 16 -28.36 -8.34 -1.28
CA GLY A 16 -27.94 -9.71 -0.98
C GLY A 16 -29.12 -10.68 -0.92
N ALA A 17 -28.83 -11.97 -0.74
CA ALA A 17 -29.85 -13.01 -0.69
C ALA A 17 -30.84 -12.84 0.48
N GLY A 18 -30.42 -12.21 1.59
CA GLY A 18 -31.27 -11.94 2.75
C GLY A 18 -32.09 -10.64 2.66
N GLY A 19 -31.93 -9.85 1.59
CA GLY A 19 -32.62 -8.58 1.40
C GLY A 19 -31.87 -7.35 1.92
N GLU A 20 -30.69 -7.54 2.52
CA GLU A 20 -29.80 -6.47 2.96
C GLU A 20 -29.13 -5.74 1.79
N PRO A 21 -28.97 -4.40 1.86
CA PRO A 21 -28.13 -3.66 0.92
C PRO A 21 -26.65 -3.99 1.15
N PHE A 22 -25.87 -4.00 0.06
CA PHE A 22 -24.43 -4.04 0.16
C PHE A 22 -23.95 -2.66 0.63
N THR A 23 -23.40 -2.61 1.85
CA THR A 23 -22.73 -1.43 2.38
C THR A 23 -21.24 -1.70 2.59
N ILE A 24 -20.38 -0.70 2.37
CA ILE A 24 -18.94 -0.77 2.71
C ILE A 24 -18.43 0.55 3.30
N GLU A 25 -17.71 0.45 4.40
CA GLU A 25 -17.04 1.58 5.05
C GLU A 25 -15.53 1.61 4.78
N PHE A 26 -15.05 2.74 4.26
CA PHE A 26 -13.64 3.04 4.16
C PHE A 26 -13.18 3.90 5.34
N LEU A 27 -12.38 3.31 6.23
CA LEU A 27 -11.76 4.01 7.34
C LEU A 27 -10.57 4.86 6.85
N SER A 28 -10.49 6.10 7.33
CA SER A 28 -9.40 7.01 7.00
C SER A 28 -8.95 7.82 8.21
N ARG A 29 -7.65 8.19 8.23
CA ARG A 29 -7.06 9.05 9.26
C ARG A 29 -6.89 10.49 8.82
N VAL A 30 -6.89 10.75 7.50
CA VAL A 30 -6.60 12.08 6.95
C VAL A 30 -7.52 12.43 5.78
N PRO A 31 -8.03 13.67 5.66
CA PRO A 31 -8.87 14.08 4.54
C PRO A 31 -8.25 13.89 3.15
N ALA A 32 -6.91 13.86 3.05
CA ALA A 32 -6.21 13.59 1.79
C ALA A 32 -6.48 12.19 1.23
N GLU A 33 -6.62 11.18 2.09
CA GLU A 33 -6.99 9.81 1.68
C GLU A 33 -8.42 9.74 1.12
N GLN A 34 -9.34 10.52 1.69
CA GLN A 34 -10.72 10.60 1.20
C GLN A 34 -10.76 10.98 -0.28
N ARG A 35 -9.96 11.97 -0.69
CA ARG A 35 -9.89 12.38 -2.10
C ARG A 35 -9.44 11.25 -3.02
N ARG A 36 -8.52 10.39 -2.56
CA ARG A 36 -8.05 9.23 -3.34
C ARG A 36 -9.13 8.16 -3.52
N LEU A 37 -10.04 8.03 -2.55
CA LEU A 37 -11.13 7.05 -2.60
C LEU A 37 -12.36 7.50 -3.38
N LEU A 38 -12.55 8.81 -3.62
CA LEU A 38 -13.74 9.32 -4.32
C LEU A 38 -14.03 8.62 -5.65
N PRO A 39 -13.07 8.42 -6.57
CA PRO A 39 -13.34 7.72 -7.83
C PRO A 39 -13.80 6.27 -7.62
N TYR A 40 -13.30 5.62 -6.55
CA TYR A 40 -13.69 4.24 -6.22
C TYR A 40 -15.10 4.19 -5.63
N VAL A 41 -15.44 5.14 -4.74
CA VAL A 41 -16.80 5.30 -4.20
C VAL A 41 -17.81 5.58 -5.31
N ASP A 42 -17.48 6.43 -6.28
CA ASP A 42 -18.35 6.70 -7.42
C ASP A 42 -18.58 5.44 -8.27
N ALA A 43 -17.53 4.64 -8.49
CA ALA A 43 -17.64 3.36 -9.21
C ALA A 43 -18.50 2.34 -8.45
N LEU A 44 -18.36 2.25 -7.12
CA LEU A 44 -19.19 1.39 -6.27
C LEU A 44 -20.66 1.84 -6.26
N THR A 45 -20.89 3.15 -6.23
CA THR A 45 -22.24 3.73 -6.31
C THR A 45 -22.92 3.36 -7.63
N ALA A 46 -22.20 3.38 -8.75
CA ALA A 46 -22.72 2.93 -10.05
C ALA A 46 -23.07 1.43 -10.07
N LEU A 47 -22.47 0.63 -9.17
CA LEU A 47 -22.81 -0.78 -8.95
C LEU A 47 -23.92 -0.97 -7.90
N GLY A 48 -24.54 0.11 -7.41
CA GLY A 48 -25.59 0.07 -6.40
C GLY A 48 -25.09 -0.22 -4.99
N ILE A 49 -23.78 -0.14 -4.75
CA ILE A 49 -23.16 -0.40 -3.45
C ILE A 49 -23.11 0.91 -2.66
N GLU A 50 -23.72 0.91 -1.48
CA GLU A 50 -23.65 2.05 -0.58
C GLU A 50 -22.26 2.10 0.06
N SER A 51 -21.53 3.20 -0.19
CA SER A 51 -20.14 3.33 0.25
C SER A 51 -19.97 4.60 1.07
N LEU A 52 -19.28 4.51 2.20
CA LEU A 52 -19.04 5.67 3.06
C LEU A 52 -17.57 5.78 3.44
N ILE A 53 -17.04 7.00 3.48
CA ILE A 53 -15.67 7.28 3.94
C ILE A 53 -15.77 7.87 5.34
N ARG A 54 -15.22 7.16 6.34
CA ARG A 54 -15.21 7.60 7.72
C ARG A 54 -13.83 8.10 8.12
N VAL A 55 -13.72 9.41 8.34
CA VAL A 55 -12.51 10.04 8.87
C VAL A 55 -12.59 10.07 10.40
N VAL A 56 -11.58 9.53 11.06
CA VAL A 56 -11.46 9.53 12.53
C VAL A 56 -10.09 10.06 12.99
N GLU A 57 -9.99 10.48 14.24
CA GLU A 57 -8.72 10.89 14.83
C GLU A 57 -7.78 9.69 15.07
N GLY A 58 -6.49 9.95 15.32
CA GLY A 58 -5.44 8.94 15.33
C GLY A 58 -5.62 7.82 16.37
N ALA A 59 -6.10 8.10 17.59
CA ALA A 59 -6.30 7.09 18.62
C ALA A 59 -7.50 6.18 18.30
N GLN A 60 -8.60 6.74 17.81
CA GLN A 60 -9.74 5.98 17.30
C GLN A 60 -9.34 5.13 16.09
N TYR A 61 -8.58 5.68 15.14
CA TYR A 61 -8.06 4.93 14.00
C TYR A 61 -7.23 3.72 14.46
N ALA A 62 -6.27 3.95 15.36
CA ALA A 62 -5.42 2.89 15.89
C ALA A 62 -6.22 1.84 16.69
N ASN A 63 -7.23 2.26 17.44
CA ASN A 63 -8.11 1.36 18.19
C ASN A 63 -8.92 0.46 17.25
N ARG A 64 -9.53 1.04 16.21
CA ARG A 64 -10.30 0.30 15.21
C ARG A 64 -9.43 -0.68 14.42
N LEU A 65 -8.23 -0.26 14.00
CA LEU A 65 -7.26 -1.16 13.38
C LEU A 65 -6.86 -2.33 14.29
N ARG A 66 -6.60 -2.05 15.57
CA ARG A 66 -6.24 -3.07 16.56
C ARG A 66 -7.36 -4.07 16.81
N ASN A 67 -8.60 -3.61 16.82
CA ASN A 67 -9.79 -4.42 17.08
C ASN A 67 -10.37 -5.06 15.81
N ARG A 68 -9.74 -4.86 14.64
CA ARG A 68 -10.26 -5.31 13.34
C ARG A 68 -11.68 -4.78 13.03
N ASP A 69 -11.98 -3.58 13.48
CA ASP A 69 -13.25 -2.89 13.25
C ASP A 69 -13.13 -1.94 12.06
N TYR A 70 -13.16 -2.50 10.86
CA TYR A 70 -13.13 -1.79 9.57
C TYR A 70 -13.54 -2.76 8.47
N ASP A 71 -14.11 -2.24 7.38
CA ASP A 71 -14.31 -3.03 6.16
C ASP A 71 -13.10 -2.88 5.22
N ALA A 72 -12.69 -1.63 4.97
CA ALA A 72 -11.53 -1.30 4.15
C ALA A 72 -10.82 -0.02 4.63
N PHE A 73 -9.55 0.13 4.29
CA PHE A 73 -8.79 1.37 4.49
C PHE A 73 -7.60 1.42 3.52
N ILE A 74 -7.07 2.62 3.28
CA ILE A 74 -5.84 2.76 2.50
C ILE A 74 -4.64 2.47 3.39
N ARG A 75 -3.77 1.58 2.92
CA ARG A 75 -2.49 1.29 3.56
C ARG A 75 -1.35 1.55 2.58
N ILE A 76 -0.26 2.10 3.11
CA ILE A 76 1.01 2.15 2.38
C ILE A 76 1.67 0.76 2.46
N GLY A 77 1.99 0.20 1.31
CA GLY A 77 2.52 -1.16 1.13
C GLY A 77 4.01 -1.19 0.88
N ASP A 78 4.81 -0.45 1.66
CA ASP A 78 6.25 -0.42 1.47
C ASP A 78 6.90 -1.65 2.14
N PHE A 79 7.70 -2.39 1.38
CA PHE A 79 8.48 -3.53 1.86
C PHE A 79 9.96 -3.29 1.61
N GLY A 80 10.78 -3.54 2.63
CA GLY A 80 12.23 -3.33 2.55
C GLY A 80 12.95 -4.41 1.76
N LEU A 81 14.26 -4.19 1.54
CA LEU A 81 15.19 -5.18 1.03
C LEU A 81 16.30 -5.39 2.09
N PRO A 82 16.40 -6.56 2.74
CA PRO A 82 15.57 -7.76 2.59
C PRO A 82 14.14 -7.60 3.13
N PRO A 83 13.15 -8.38 2.62
CA PRO A 83 11.73 -8.16 2.88
C PRO A 83 11.26 -8.87 4.16
N TRP A 84 11.84 -8.51 5.31
CA TRP A 84 11.53 -9.15 6.60
C TRP A 84 10.09 -8.90 7.07
N GLU A 85 9.47 -7.81 6.61
CA GLU A 85 8.12 -7.39 6.97
C GLU A 85 7.02 -8.29 6.38
N LEU A 86 7.33 -9.10 5.36
CA LEU A 86 6.36 -10.00 4.70
C LEU A 86 5.70 -10.96 5.70
N HIS A 87 6.45 -11.43 6.69
CA HIS A 87 5.91 -12.32 7.72
C HIS A 87 4.88 -11.62 8.61
N LEU A 88 5.10 -10.35 8.96
CA LEU A 88 4.15 -9.58 9.77
C LEU A 88 2.89 -9.21 8.98
N ALA A 89 3.04 -9.01 7.67
CA ALA A 89 1.96 -8.56 6.80
C ALA A 89 1.09 -9.70 6.25
N PHE A 90 1.67 -10.86 5.94
CA PHE A 90 1.00 -11.88 5.11
C PHE A 90 0.95 -13.28 5.71
N HIS A 91 1.84 -13.63 6.64
CA HIS A 91 1.87 -14.96 7.21
C HIS A 91 0.68 -15.20 8.15
N SER A 92 0.11 -16.41 8.14
CA SER A 92 -1.07 -16.80 8.93
C SER A 92 -0.86 -16.63 10.43
N GLN A 93 0.34 -16.93 10.94
CA GLN A 93 0.70 -16.69 12.35
C GLN A 93 0.55 -15.23 12.80
N ALA A 94 0.56 -14.27 11.86
CA ALA A 94 0.35 -12.87 12.19
C ALA A 94 -1.13 -12.56 12.43
N VAL A 95 -2.10 -13.37 11.99
CA VAL A 95 -3.55 -13.02 12.07
C VAL A 95 -3.99 -12.67 13.50
N ASP A 96 -3.60 -13.49 14.48
CA ASP A 96 -3.99 -13.31 15.89
C ASP A 96 -2.87 -12.67 16.74
N ALA A 97 -1.78 -12.23 16.10
CA ALA A 97 -0.68 -11.59 16.81
C ALA A 97 -1.09 -10.23 17.38
N PRO A 98 -0.70 -9.90 18.63
CA PRO A 98 -0.86 -8.55 19.15
C PRO A 98 -0.20 -7.53 18.22
N LEU A 99 -0.91 -6.44 17.91
CA LEU A 99 -0.43 -5.40 16.98
C LEU A 99 -0.09 -5.94 15.58
N SER A 100 -0.81 -6.97 15.13
CA SER A 100 -0.68 -7.54 13.80
C SER A 100 -0.74 -6.49 12.70
N PHE A 101 0.14 -6.64 11.71
CA PHE A 101 0.12 -5.90 10.46
C PHE A 101 -0.60 -6.67 9.34
N ASN A 102 -1.08 -7.89 9.61
CA ASN A 102 -1.91 -8.68 8.72
C ASN A 102 -3.37 -8.25 8.84
N HIS A 103 -3.65 -7.02 8.41
CA HIS A 103 -4.97 -6.41 8.50
C HIS A 103 -6.02 -7.12 7.63
N ALA A 104 -5.60 -7.67 6.49
CA ALA A 104 -6.48 -8.45 5.61
C ALA A 104 -6.84 -9.84 6.18
N GLY A 105 -6.24 -10.26 7.30
CA GLY A 105 -6.55 -11.55 7.93
C GLY A 105 -6.12 -12.74 7.08
N ILE A 106 -5.04 -12.59 6.32
CA ILE A 106 -4.55 -13.60 5.38
C ILE A 106 -4.10 -14.83 6.17
N SER A 107 -4.73 -15.96 5.89
CA SER A 107 -4.41 -17.27 6.46
C SER A 107 -4.50 -18.30 5.35
N HIS A 108 -3.42 -18.44 4.57
CA HIS A 108 -3.39 -19.30 3.40
C HIS A 108 -2.05 -20.04 3.29
N PRO A 109 -2.03 -21.39 3.24
CA PRO A 109 -0.79 -22.16 3.34
C PRO A 109 0.19 -21.90 2.20
N ALA A 110 -0.31 -21.58 0.99
CA ALA A 110 0.57 -21.21 -0.12
C ALA A 110 1.23 -19.83 0.10
N VAL A 111 0.55 -18.91 0.78
CA VAL A 111 1.13 -17.61 1.13
C VAL A 111 2.23 -17.81 2.16
N ASP A 112 1.94 -18.58 3.22
CA ASP A 112 2.91 -18.92 4.27
C ASP A 112 4.19 -19.52 3.69
N ALA A 113 4.05 -20.54 2.83
CA ALA A 113 5.19 -21.21 2.20
C ALA A 113 6.05 -20.27 1.34
N LEU A 114 5.42 -19.31 0.65
CA LEU A 114 6.13 -18.34 -0.20
C LEU A 114 6.83 -17.25 0.63
N VAL A 115 6.22 -16.82 1.73
CA VAL A 115 6.84 -15.91 2.70
C VAL A 115 8.06 -16.58 3.34
N ASP A 116 7.93 -17.84 3.77
CA ASP A 116 9.04 -18.60 4.34
C ASP A 116 10.17 -18.83 3.33
N ALA A 117 9.83 -19.11 2.07
CA ALA A 117 10.81 -19.24 0.98
C ALA A 117 11.57 -17.93 0.73
N ALA A 118 10.87 -16.79 0.71
CA ALA A 118 11.50 -15.47 0.54
C ALA A 118 12.45 -15.14 1.71
N LYS A 119 12.04 -15.49 2.95
CA LYS A 119 12.85 -15.28 4.17
C LYS A 119 14.07 -16.21 4.25
N ALA A 120 13.95 -17.45 3.79
CA ALA A 120 15.02 -18.44 3.81
C ALA A 120 16.00 -18.33 2.63
N ALA A 121 15.70 -17.49 1.63
CA ALA A 121 16.52 -17.29 0.45
C ALA A 121 17.92 -16.77 0.80
N SER A 122 18.95 -17.40 0.22
CA SER A 122 20.36 -17.03 0.40
C SER A 122 20.94 -16.24 -0.78
N THR A 123 20.16 -16.06 -1.85
CA THR A 123 20.55 -15.29 -3.04
C THR A 123 19.44 -14.31 -3.44
N LEU A 124 19.83 -13.20 -4.07
CA LEU A 124 18.86 -12.22 -4.56
C LEU A 124 17.89 -12.83 -5.58
N ASP A 125 18.38 -13.70 -6.47
CA ASP A 125 17.54 -14.34 -7.49
C ASP A 125 16.49 -15.27 -6.88
N SER A 126 16.86 -16.05 -5.86
CA SER A 126 15.91 -16.95 -5.18
C SER A 126 14.87 -16.18 -4.37
N MET A 127 15.29 -15.11 -3.69
CA MET A 127 14.40 -14.19 -2.99
C MET A 127 13.42 -13.51 -3.96
N ALA A 128 13.92 -12.97 -5.07
CA ALA A 128 13.10 -12.32 -6.09
C ALA A 128 12.10 -13.29 -6.73
N ALA A 129 12.50 -14.54 -6.98
CA ALA A 129 11.60 -15.57 -7.49
C ALA A 129 10.45 -15.88 -6.50
N ALA A 130 10.77 -16.03 -5.21
CA ALA A 130 9.77 -16.23 -4.15
C ALA A 130 8.82 -15.04 -4.02
N CYS A 131 9.35 -13.81 -3.99
CA CYS A 131 8.54 -12.60 -3.93
C CYS A 131 7.62 -12.43 -5.15
N ARG A 132 8.10 -12.73 -6.37
CA ARG A 132 7.24 -12.69 -7.58
C ARG A 132 6.14 -13.74 -7.57
N ALA A 133 6.41 -14.92 -7.00
CA ALA A 133 5.38 -15.93 -6.82
C ALA A 133 4.34 -15.51 -5.77
N LEU A 134 4.81 -14.95 -4.65
CA LEU A 134 3.96 -14.39 -3.60
C LEU A 134 3.05 -13.28 -4.13
N ASP A 135 3.60 -12.32 -4.87
CA ASP A 135 2.87 -11.22 -5.50
C ASP A 135 1.70 -11.72 -6.36
N ARG A 136 1.94 -12.72 -7.21
CA ARG A 136 0.87 -13.36 -8.01
C ARG A 136 -0.21 -13.95 -7.12
N VAL A 137 0.14 -14.70 -6.08
CA VAL A 137 -0.85 -15.32 -5.19
C VAL A 137 -1.68 -14.24 -4.47
N LEU A 138 -1.05 -13.18 -3.98
CA LEU A 138 -1.74 -12.08 -3.30
C LEU A 138 -2.70 -11.34 -4.24
N LEU A 139 -2.25 -10.98 -5.46
CA LEU A 139 -3.07 -10.29 -6.45
C LEU A 139 -4.26 -11.14 -6.91
N TRP A 140 -4.06 -12.44 -7.11
CA TRP A 140 -5.15 -13.36 -7.49
C TRP A 140 -6.12 -13.66 -6.34
N SER A 141 -5.76 -13.31 -5.10
CA SER A 141 -6.61 -13.52 -3.92
C SER A 141 -7.40 -12.28 -3.51
N PHE A 142 -7.19 -11.13 -4.17
CA PHE A 142 -7.94 -9.89 -3.95
C PHE A 142 -7.94 -9.37 -2.50
N TYR A 143 -6.93 -9.72 -1.69
CA TYR A 143 -6.77 -9.19 -0.33
C TYR A 143 -6.49 -7.68 -0.30
N GLN A 144 -5.95 -7.16 -1.39
CA GLN A 144 -5.61 -5.76 -1.57
C GLN A 144 -5.92 -5.33 -3.01
N ILE A 145 -6.28 -4.07 -3.18
CA ILE A 145 -6.48 -3.44 -4.48
C ILE A 145 -5.37 -2.39 -4.64
N PRO A 146 -4.39 -2.59 -5.53
CA PRO A 146 -3.37 -1.58 -5.79
C PRO A 146 -4.02 -0.29 -6.29
N LEU A 147 -3.63 0.85 -5.71
CA LEU A 147 -4.19 2.16 -6.04
C LEU A 147 -3.24 2.96 -6.93
N ASP A 148 -2.14 3.41 -6.34
CA ASP A 148 -1.11 4.25 -6.96
C ASP A 148 0.28 3.67 -6.74
N ALA A 149 1.16 3.88 -7.73
CA ALA A 149 2.60 3.73 -7.54
C ALA A 149 3.17 5.08 -7.11
N VAL A 150 4.14 5.07 -6.20
CA VAL A 150 4.84 6.30 -5.80
C VAL A 150 5.82 6.67 -6.90
N ASP A 151 5.69 7.87 -7.46
CA ASP A 151 6.65 8.42 -8.43
C ASP A 151 8.02 8.64 -7.77
N ASP A 152 9.07 8.63 -8.58
CA ASP A 152 10.41 8.98 -8.12
C ASP A 152 10.41 10.38 -7.46
N PRO A 153 11.18 10.58 -6.38
CA PRO A 153 11.23 11.86 -5.70
C PRO A 153 11.74 12.96 -6.64
N HIS A 154 10.91 13.96 -6.89
CA HIS A 154 11.30 15.15 -7.64
C HIS A 154 12.03 16.15 -6.73
N LEU A 155 13.26 16.53 -7.10
CA LEU A 155 14.08 17.47 -6.36
C LEU A 155 14.34 18.74 -7.18
N VAL A 156 14.10 19.90 -6.57
CA VAL A 156 14.50 21.21 -7.12
C VAL A 156 15.56 21.80 -6.20
N TYR A 157 16.70 22.16 -6.77
CA TYR A 157 17.85 22.66 -6.04
C TYR A 157 18.65 23.61 -6.91
N TRP A 158 19.39 24.49 -6.26
CA TRP A 158 20.40 25.33 -6.91
C TRP A 158 21.53 24.45 -7.45
N ASP A 159 21.96 24.62 -8.72
CA ASP A 159 23.13 23.92 -9.30
C ASP A 159 24.46 24.44 -8.71
N LYS A 160 24.60 24.31 -7.39
CA LYS A 160 25.78 24.58 -6.56
C LYS A 160 26.31 23.33 -5.85
N PHE A 161 25.72 22.18 -6.15
CA PHE A 161 26.05 20.91 -5.51
C PHE A 161 26.69 19.95 -6.52
N GLY A 162 27.75 19.29 -6.07
CA GLY A 162 28.25 18.07 -6.67
C GLY A 162 27.40 16.89 -6.21
N ARG A 163 27.23 15.90 -7.08
CA ARG A 163 26.44 14.69 -6.83
C ARG A 163 27.16 13.47 -7.39
N PRO A 164 26.95 12.28 -6.82
CA PRO A 164 27.56 11.06 -7.34
C PRO A 164 27.20 10.87 -8.83
N GLN A 165 28.18 10.56 -9.69
CA GLN A 165 27.93 10.31 -11.12
C GLN A 165 27.05 9.07 -11.35
N ARG A 166 26.91 8.23 -10.33
CA ARG A 166 26.19 6.97 -10.30
C ARG A 166 24.85 7.09 -9.56
N GLU A 167 24.13 8.19 -9.74
CA GLU A 167 22.72 8.28 -9.29
C GLU A 167 21.89 7.09 -9.80
N ALA A 168 22.19 6.56 -10.99
CA ALA A 168 21.55 5.37 -11.54
C ALA A 168 21.87 4.05 -10.79
N GLU A 169 22.98 3.98 -10.02
CA GLU A 169 23.30 2.83 -9.17
C GLU A 169 22.60 2.92 -7.81
N ALA A 170 22.06 4.09 -7.46
CA ALA A 170 21.19 4.27 -6.31
C ALA A 170 19.76 3.80 -6.66
N THR A 171 19.63 2.53 -7.08
CA THR A 171 18.38 1.95 -7.60
C THR A 171 17.23 1.95 -6.58
N TYR A 172 17.53 2.10 -5.28
CA TYR A 172 16.55 1.93 -4.20
C TYR A 172 16.32 3.16 -3.33
N LEU A 173 17.29 4.09 -3.24
CA LEU A 173 17.19 5.31 -2.42
C LEU A 173 17.98 6.43 -3.07
N SER A 174 17.40 7.63 -3.12
CA SER A 174 18.13 8.82 -3.59
C SER A 174 19.33 9.11 -2.69
N PRO A 175 20.52 9.43 -3.25
CA PRO A 175 21.68 9.84 -2.44
C PRO A 175 21.52 11.26 -1.89
N PHE A 176 20.43 11.97 -2.15
CA PHE A 176 20.17 13.28 -1.60
C PHE A 176 19.56 13.20 -0.19
N PRO A 177 20.00 14.03 0.78
CA PRO A 177 21.08 15.01 0.68
C PRO A 177 22.47 14.46 1.04
N ASP A 178 22.56 13.29 1.66
CA ASP A 178 23.78 12.84 2.36
C ASP A 178 24.98 12.54 1.45
N GLY A 179 24.73 12.11 0.22
CA GLY A 179 25.75 11.84 -0.79
C GLY A 179 26.16 13.04 -1.62
N TRP A 180 25.56 14.22 -1.37
CA TRP A 180 25.82 15.45 -2.12
C TRP A 180 26.81 16.34 -1.36
N TRP A 181 27.55 17.15 -2.10
CA TRP A 181 28.51 18.09 -1.50
C TRP A 181 28.41 19.47 -2.13
N TYR A 182 28.81 20.49 -1.38
CA TYR A 182 28.92 21.84 -1.92
C TYR A 182 30.07 21.90 -2.94
N ASP A 183 29.78 22.43 -4.13
CA ASP A 183 30.74 22.60 -5.21
C ASP A 183 30.94 24.09 -5.45
N GLU A 184 32.10 24.59 -5.05
CA GLU A 184 32.45 26.02 -5.14
C GLU A 184 32.41 26.56 -6.57
N ALA A 185 32.92 25.79 -7.54
CA ALA A 185 32.94 26.19 -8.94
C ALA A 185 31.53 26.27 -9.51
N LYS A 186 30.67 25.31 -9.13
CA LYS A 186 29.26 25.35 -9.50
C LYS A 186 28.53 26.52 -8.87
N ALA A 187 28.75 26.74 -7.58
CA ALA A 187 28.11 27.80 -6.80
C ALA A 187 28.43 29.20 -7.34
N ALA A 188 29.67 29.43 -7.77
CA ALA A 188 30.11 30.71 -8.32
C ALA A 188 29.35 31.14 -9.58
N ARG A 189 28.68 30.22 -10.29
CA ARG A 189 27.87 30.51 -11.49
C ARG A 189 26.46 30.98 -11.16
N ILE A 190 26.02 30.82 -9.90
CA ILE A 190 24.69 31.23 -9.47
C ILE A 190 24.79 32.68 -8.99
N GLU A 191 24.39 33.60 -9.84
CA GLU A 191 24.12 34.98 -9.45
C GLU A 191 22.82 35.00 -8.66
N ILE A 192 22.92 35.12 -7.33
CA ILE A 192 21.73 35.38 -6.51
C ILE A 192 21.37 36.84 -6.77
N ALA A 193 20.32 37.07 -7.56
CA ALA A 193 19.73 38.39 -7.67
C ALA A 193 19.28 38.83 -6.26
N ASN A 194 19.90 39.90 -5.76
CA ASN A 194 19.52 40.56 -4.50
C ASN A 194 18.15 41.22 -4.61
#